data_AF-A0A151WXU3-F1
#
_entry.id   AF-A0A151WXU3-F1
#
_cell.length_a   1.000
_cell.length_b   1.000
_cell.length_c   1.000
_cell.angle_alpha   90.00
_cell.angle_beta   90.00
_cell.angle_gamma   90.00
#
_symmetry.space_group_name_H-M   'P 1'
#
loop_
_entity.id
_entity.type
_entity.pdbx_description
1 polymer ?
#
loop_
_entity_poly.entity_id
_entity_poly.type
_entity_poly.pdbx_seq_one_letter_code
_entity_poly.pdbx_strand_id
1 'polypeptide(L)' 'MDSTPGRLNQAQILLRRPGVYFGQCSEICGINHRFMPISVESTRMANFKKWLFCF' A
#
# COMPACT_ATOMS: atom_id res chain seq x y z
N MET A 1 -2.86 -5.61 -9.76
CA MET A 1 -4.10 -4.91 -10.13
C MET A 1 -3.69 -3.56 -10.65
N ASP A 2 -4.17 -3.20 -11.83
CA ASP A 2 -3.63 -2.06 -12.55
C ASP A 2 -4.35 -0.78 -12.13
N SER A 3 -3.61 0.33 -12.14
CA SER A 3 -4.16 1.66 -11.85
C SER A 3 -4.59 2.32 -13.17
N THR A 4 -5.72 1.87 -13.73
CA THR A 4 -6.27 2.38 -14.99
C THR A 4 -7.10 3.66 -14.76
N PRO A 5 -6.79 4.79 -15.42
CA PRO A 5 -7.56 6.03 -15.30
C PRO A 5 -9.04 5.84 -15.65
N GLY A 6 -9.94 6.44 -14.87
CA GLY A 6 -11.39 6.37 -15.11
C GLY A 6 -12.07 5.06 -14.69
N ARG A 7 -11.33 4.10 -14.11
CA ARG A 7 -11.88 2.83 -13.60
C ARG A 7 -11.56 2.65 -12.12
N LEU A 8 -12.58 2.34 -11.33
CA LEU A 8 -12.41 1.96 -9.91
C LEU A 8 -12.23 0.45 -9.80
N ASN A 9 -11.12 0.07 -9.18
CA ASN A 9 -10.61 -1.28 -9.09
C ASN A 9 -10.54 -1.67 -7.60
N GLN A 10 -11.20 -2.75 -7.19
CA GLN A 10 -11.27 -3.21 -5.79
C GLN A 10 -10.49 -4.52 -5.58
N ALA A 11 -9.62 -4.54 -4.56
CA ALA A 11 -8.94 -5.73 -4.08
C ALA A 11 -9.05 -5.82 -2.55
N GLN A 12 -8.99 -7.04 -2.00
CA GLN A 12 -9.02 -7.27 -0.56
C GLN A 12 -7.63 -7.70 -0.08
N ILE A 13 -7.21 -7.15 1.07
CA ILE A 13 -5.95 -7.48 1.71
C ILE A 13 -6.26 -7.97 3.13
N LEU A 14 -5.79 -9.17 3.47
CA LEU A 14 -5.87 -9.74 4.81
C LEU A 14 -4.46 -10.09 5.30
N LEU A 15 -3.95 -9.30 6.25
CA LEU A 15 -2.62 -9.52 6.84
C LEU A 15 -2.76 -10.24 8.18
N ARG A 16 -2.26 -11.48 8.25
CA ARG A 16 -2.35 -12.33 9.47
C ARG A 16 -1.22 -12.07 10.45
N ARG A 17 -0.12 -11.45 10.01
CA ARG A 17 1.09 -11.24 10.80
C ARG A 17 1.50 -9.77 10.72
N PRO A 18 1.88 -9.15 11.86
CA PRO A 18 2.43 -7.80 11.85
C PRO A 18 3.78 -7.79 11.13
N GLY A 19 4.10 -6.67 10.47
CA GLY A 19 5.31 -6.51 9.67
C GLY A 19 5.15 -5.48 8.56
N VAL A 20 6.25 -5.19 7.86
CA VAL A 20 6.29 -4.28 6.72
C VAL A 20 6.39 -5.09 5.43
N TYR A 21 5.47 -4.86 4.51
CA TYR A 21 5.39 -5.50 3.21
C TYR A 21 5.77 -4.50 2.12
N PHE A 22 6.61 -4.92 1.17
CA PHE A 22 7.10 -4.07 0.09
C PHE A 22 6.58 -4.54 -1.27
N GLY A 23 6.35 -3.58 -2.16
CA GLY A 23 5.97 -3.79 -3.55
C GLY A 23 6.58 -2.74 -4.47
N GLN A 24 6.50 -2.99 -5.77
CA GLN A 24 6.94 -2.07 -6.81
C GLN A 24 5.86 -1.93 -7.88
N CYS A 25 5.85 -0.80 -8.57
CA CYS A 25 5.00 -0.62 -9.74
C CYS A 25 5.30 -1.71 -10.77
N SER A 26 4.26 -2.34 -11.32
CA SER A 26 4.39 -3.47 -12.26
C SER A 26 3.99 -3.12 -13.69
N GLU A 27 3.66 -1.85 -13.96
CA GLU A 27 3.26 -1.35 -15.28
C GLU A 27 4.07 -0.11 -15.65
N ILE A 28 4.58 -0.03 -16.88
CA ILE A 28 5.45 1.07 -17.28
C ILE A 28 4.67 2.40 -17.29
N CYS A 29 5.07 3.34 -16.43
CA CYS A 29 4.30 4.56 -16.15
C CYS A 29 5.12 5.86 -16.29
N GLY A 30 6.24 5.81 -17.04
CA GLY A 30 7.11 6.96 -17.31
C GLY A 30 8.53 6.80 -16.77
N ILE A 31 9.31 7.88 -16.81
CA ILE A 31 10.76 7.90 -16.51
C ILE A 31 11.07 7.38 -15.10
N ASN A 32 10.20 7.68 -14.14
CA ASN A 32 10.39 7.29 -12.73
C ASN A 32 9.72 5.97 -12.36
N HIS A 33 9.33 5.14 -13.34
CA HIS A 33 8.63 3.87 -13.11
C HIS A 33 9.32 2.97 -12.07
N ARG A 34 10.66 2.95 -12.02
CA ARG A 34 11.43 2.18 -11.04
C ARG A 34 11.51 2.81 -9.64
N PHE A 35 11.29 4.12 -9.54
CA PHE A 35 11.51 4.91 -8.31
C PHE A 35 10.21 5.17 -7.53
N MET A 36 9.21 4.32 -7.70
CA MET A 36 7.92 4.40 -6.98
C MET A 36 7.62 3.10 -6.21
N PRO A 37 8.31 2.87 -5.08
CA PRO A 37 8.03 1.71 -4.23
C PRO A 37 6.74 1.89 -3.43
N ILE A 38 6.14 0.76 -3.03
CA ILE A 38 4.96 0.70 -2.18
C ILE A 38 5.37 0.02 -0.88
N SER A 39 5.01 0.58 0.28
CA SER A 39 5.16 -0.05 1.59
C SER A 39 3.82 -0.12 2.33
N VAL A 40 3.54 -1.26 2.93
CA VAL A 40 2.34 -1.48 3.76
C VAL A 40 2.79 -2.00 5.11
N GLU A 41 2.46 -1.28 6.18
CA GLU A 41 2.71 -1.72 7.54
C GLU A 41 1.46 -2.39 8.13
N SER A 42 1.62 -3.63 8.59
CA SER A 42 0.64 -4.31 9.43
C SER A 42 1.05 -4.17 10.90
N THR A 43 0.22 -3.48 11.67
CA THR A 43 0.42 -3.26 13.10
C THR A 43 -0.84 -3.60 13.90
N ARG A 44 -0.74 -3.58 15.23
CA ARG A 44 -1.89 -3.81 16.11
C ARG A 44 -2.85 -2.62 16.04
N MET A 45 -4.15 -2.89 16.20
CA MET A 45 -5.20 -1.86 16.18
C MET A 45 -4.96 -0.70 17.17
N ALA A 46 -4.38 -0.98 18.35
CA ALA A 46 -4.03 0.06 19.32
C ALA A 46 -2.98 1.04 18.78
N ASN A 47 -1.96 0.54 18.09
CA ASN A 47 -0.92 1.38 17.47
C ASN A 47 -1.50 2.17 16.29
N PHE A 48 -2.35 1.53 15.47
CA PHE A 48 -3.03 2.21 14.37
C PHE A 48 -3.94 3.36 14.86
N LYS A 49 -4.72 3.13 15.93
CA LYS A 49 -5.52 4.19 16.55
C LYS A 49 -4.66 5.31 17.13
N LYS A 50 -3.56 4.96 17.83
CA LYS A 50 -2.62 5.96 18.33
C LYS A 50 -2.05 6.81 17.20
N TRP A 51 -1.64 6.18 16.09
CA TRP A 51 -1.18 6.91 14.91
C TRP A 51 -2.26 7.84 14.34
N LEU A 52 -3.52 7.38 14.25
CA LEU A 52 -4.63 8.18 13.72
C LEU A 52 -4.95 9.43 14.56
N PHE A 53 -4.84 9.34 15.89
CA PHE A 53 -5.24 10.43 16.80
C PHE A 53 -4.08 11.27 17.36
N CYS A 54 -2.84 10.80 17.22
CA CYS A 54 -1.65 11.47 17.74
C CYS A 54 -0.89 12.25 16.66
N PHE A 55 -1.41 12.26 15.43
CA PHE A 55 -1.02 13.18 14.35
C PHE A 55 -1.95 14.40 14.33
#